data_AF-A0A7C3WY00-F1
#
_entry.id   AF-A0A7C3WY00-F1
#
_cell.length_a   1.000
_cell.length_b   1.000
_cell.length_c   1.000
_cell.angle_alpha   90.00
_cell.angle_beta   90.00
_cell.angle_gamma   90.00
#
_symmetry.space_group_name_H-M   'P 1'
#
loop_
_entity.id
_entity.type
_entity.pdbx_description
1 polymer ?
#
loop_
_entity_poly.entity_id
_entity_poly.type
_entity_poly.pdbx_seq_one_letter_code
_entity_poly.pdbx_strand_id
1 'polypeptide(L)' 'MEIALISDIPTYSGGLGVLAGDTVRTAADLNIPFIAVTQISRKGYFKQIIEEDGTQIEQPATWDPEKYMSLLP' A
#
# COMPACT_ATOMS: atom_id res chain seq x y z
N MET A 1 -7.34 6.94 3.08
CA MET A 1 -7.72 5.57 3.47
C MET A 1 -6.82 4.62 2.70
N GLU A 2 -6.33 3.59 3.37
CA GLU A 2 -5.23 2.73 2.93
C GLU A 2 -5.74 1.39 2.43
N ILE A 3 -5.07 0.80 1.44
CA ILE A 3 -5.32 -0.59 1.00
C ILE A 3 -3.97 -1.25 0.78
N ALA A 4 -3.76 -2.42 1.40
CA ALA A 4 -2.60 -3.25 1.14
C ALA A 4 -2.86 -4.10 -0.10
N LEU A 5 -2.25 -3.75 -1.23
CA LEU A 5 -2.36 -4.51 -2.48
C LEU A 5 -1.18 -5.47 -2.63
N ILE A 6 0.03 -4.91 -2.66
CA ILE A 6 1.31 -5.61 -2.67
C ILE A 6 2.31 -4.79 -1.85
N SER A 7 3.39 -5.42 -1.37
CA SER A 7 4.41 -4.79 -0.52
C SER A 7 5.06 -3.55 -1.14
N ASP A 8 5.18 -3.54 -2.47
CA ASP A 8 5.89 -2.50 -3.21
C ASP A 8 5.03 -1.25 -3.47
N ILE A 9 3.75 -1.30 -3.10
CA ILE A 9 2.82 -0.17 -3.15
C ILE A 9 2.65 0.35 -1.71
N PRO A 10 3.33 1.45 -1.33
CA PRO A 10 3.38 1.95 0.04
C PRO A 10 2.13 2.79 0.40
N THR A 11 0.94 2.26 0.12
CA THR A 11 -0.36 2.89 0.41
C THR A 11 -0.99 2.36 1.69
N TYR A 12 -0.23 1.69 2.55
CA TYR A 12 -0.67 1.18 3.84
C TYR A 12 0.44 1.19 4.89
N SER A 13 0.06 1.20 6.17
CA SER A 13 0.95 1.27 7.34
C SER A 13 0.79 0.10 8.31
N GLY A 14 -0.32 -0.65 8.22
CA GLY A 14 -0.60 -1.72 9.17
C GLY A 14 -1.93 -2.43 8.96
N GLY A 15 -2.49 -2.94 10.07
CA GLY A 15 -3.59 -3.91 10.06
C GLY A 15 -4.87 -3.45 9.37
N LEU A 16 -5.22 -2.16 9.41
CA LEU A 16 -6.41 -1.65 8.71
C LEU A 16 -6.26 -1.73 7.19
N GLY A 17 -5.09 -1.39 6.65
CA GLY A 17 -4.81 -1.52 5.23
C GLY A 17 -4.75 -2.98 4.79
N VAL A 18 -4.22 -3.87 5.64
CA VAL A 18 -4.23 -5.33 5.42
C VAL A 18 -5.66 -5.86 5.37
N LEU A 19 -6.50 -5.49 6.33
CA LEU A 19 -7.91 -5.87 6.35
C LEU A 19 -8.66 -5.39 5.10
N ALA A 20 -8.40 -4.15 4.66
CA ALA A 20 -8.96 -3.63 3.42
C ALA A 20 -8.49 -4.44 2.20
N GLY A 21 -7.21 -4.81 2.13
CA GLY A 21 -6.66 -5.69 1.11
C GLY A 21 -7.30 -7.08 1.09
N ASP A 22 -7.43 -7.71 2.24
CA ASP A 22 -8.09 -9.02 2.40
C ASP A 22 -9.57 -8.96 2.00
N THR A 23 -10.23 -7.83 2.26
CA THR A 23 -11.61 -7.59 1.81
C THR A 23 -11.69 -7.55 0.28
N VAL A 24 -10.77 -6.83 -0.37
CA VAL A 24 -10.69 -6.77 -1.85
C VAL A 24 -10.43 -8.16 -2.42
N ARG A 25 -9.48 -8.90 -1.85
CA ARG A 25 -9.14 -10.26 -2.28
C ARG A 25 -10.33 -11.21 -2.13
N THR A 26 -11.00 -11.17 -0.99
CA THR A 26 -12.18 -12.02 -0.73
C THR A 26 -13.32 -11.71 -1.69
N ALA A 27 -13.56 -10.42 -2.00
CA ALA A 27 -14.57 -10.03 -2.98
C ALA A 27 -14.26 -10.60 -4.38
N ALA A 28 -12.99 -10.61 -4.78
CA ALA A 28 -12.55 -11.23 -6.03
C ALA A 28 -12.74 -12.76 -6.01
N ASP A 29 -12.31 -13.44 -4.94
CA ASP A 29 -12.46 -14.90 -4.77
C ASP A 29 -13.94 -15.33 -4.83
N LEU A 30 -14.85 -14.49 -4.33
CA LEU A 30 -16.30 -14.72 -4.34
C LEU A 30 -17.02 -14.23 -5.61
N ASN A 31 -16.30 -13.66 -6.58
CA ASN A 31 -16.85 -13.04 -7.80
C ASN A 31 -17.93 -11.97 -7.52
N ILE A 32 -17.75 -11.19 -6.45
CA ILE A 32 -18.67 -10.11 -6.09
C ILE A 32 -18.38 -8.89 -6.99
N PRO A 33 -19.40 -8.26 -7.61
CA PRO A 33 -19.23 -6.97 -8.27
C PRO A 33 -18.79 -5.91 -7.26
N PHE A 34 -17.50 -5.56 -7.28
CA PHE A 34 -16.86 -4.74 -6.25
C PHE A 34 -15.89 -3.73 -6.88
N ILE A 35 -15.89 -2.50 -6.38
CA ILE A 35 -14.92 -1.46 -6.76
C ILE A 35 -14.24 -0.96 -5.49
N ALA A 36 -12.91 -1.07 -5.45
CA ALA A 36 -12.09 -0.49 -4.41
C ALA A 36 -11.61 0.90 -4.84
N VAL A 37 -11.68 1.89 -3.94
CA VAL A 37 -11.14 3.24 -4.17
C VAL A 37 -10.19 3.58 -3.03
N THR A 38 -8.99 4.04 -3.37
CA THR A 38 -7.96 4.45 -2.41
C THR A 38 -7.26 5.72 -2.88
N GLN A 39 -6.52 6.36 -1.98
CA GLN A 39 -5.69 7.51 -2.31
C GLN A 39 -4.27 7.04 -2.66
N ILE A 40 -3.73 7.57 -3.76
CA ILE A 40 -2.33 7.38 -4.15
C ILE A 40 -1.54 8.63 -3.76
N SER A 41 -0.64 8.47 -2.79
CA SER A 41 0.35 9.49 -2.42
C SER A 41 1.69 9.12 -3.03
N ARG A 42 2.42 10.08 -3.62
CA ARG A 42 3.81 9.88 -4.11
C ARG A 42 4.82 9.67 -2.97
N LYS A 43 4.41 9.94 -1.72
CA LYS A 43 5.18 9.66 -0.51
C LYS A 43 4.47 8.57 0.28
N GLY A 44 5.13 7.44 0.51
CA GLY A 44 4.71 6.46 1.51
C GLY A 44 4.96 6.97 2.93
N TYR A 45 4.76 6.11 3.93
CA TYR A 45 5.04 6.43 5.34
C TYR A 45 6.53 6.77 5.54
N PHE A 46 7.39 5.75 5.56
CA PHE A 46 8.85 5.88 5.55
C PHE A 46 9.47 4.50 5.33
N LYS A 47 10.75 4.49 4.92
CA LYS A 47 11.60 3.30 4.98
C LYS A 47 12.32 3.32 6.32
N GLN A 48 12.14 2.25 7.09
CA GLN A 48 12.81 2.07 8.37
C GLN A 48 14.23 1.53 8.16
N ILE A 49 15.20 2.13 8.85
CA ILE A 49 16.56 1.59 9.03
C ILE A 49 16.80 1.48 10.53
N ILE A 50 17.35 0.35 10.97
CA ILE A 50 17.74 0.13 12.36
C ILE A 50 19.27 0.13 12.42
N GLU A 51 19.85 1.03 13.21
CA GLU A 51 21.29 1.10 13.45
C GLU A 51 21.75 -0.01 14.42
N GLU A 52 23.07 -0.21 14.52
CA GLU A 52 23.65 -1.26 15.38
C GLU A 52 23.28 -1.11 16.86
N ASP A 53 23.00 0.12 17.32
CA ASP A 53 22.58 0.42 18.69
C ASP A 53 21.07 0.28 18.92
N GLY A 54 20.31 -0.10 17.88
CA GLY A 54 18.86 -0.24 17.92
C GLY A 54 18.09 1.05 17.63
N THR A 55 18.77 2.16 17.36
CA THR A 55 18.12 3.42 16.97
C THR A 55 17.42 3.27 15.61
N GLN A 56 16.19 3.76 15.52
CA GLN A 56 15.45 3.84 14.27
C GLN A 56 15.76 5.13 13.52
N ILE A 57 16.09 5.01 12.24
CA ILE A 57 16.18 6.11 11.29
C ILE A 57 15.07 5.98 10.24
N GLU A 58 14.39 7.09 9.99
CA GLU A 58 13.35 7.21 8.98
C GLU A 58 13.93 7.81 7.68
N GLN A 59 13.71 7.13 6.56
CA GLN A 59 14.00 7.68 5.23
C GLN A 59 12.73 7.84 4.41
N PRO A 60 12.63 8.85 3.52
CA PRO A 60 11.49 8.99 2.64
C PRO A 60 11.28 7.72 1.78
N ALA A 61 10.07 7.17 1.84
CA ALA A 61 9.64 6.08 0.95
C ALA A 61 9.06 6.68 -0.35
N THR A 62 9.94 7.00 -1.29
CA THR A 62 9.54 7.44 -2.64
C THR A 62 9.26 6.25 -3.54
N TRP A 63 8.24 6.35 -4.38
CA TRP A 63 7.88 5.34 -5.37
C TRP A 63 7.26 6.00 -6.60
N ASP A 64 7.13 5.24 -7.68
CA ASP A 64 6.57 5.70 -8.96
C ASP A 64 5.24 5.00 -9.21
N PRO A 65 4.09 5.58 -8.81
CA PRO A 65 2.77 4.97 -9.01
C PRO A 65 2.50 4.60 -10.46
N GLU A 66 3.03 5.40 -11.40
CA GLU A 66 2.82 5.22 -12.85
C GLU A 66 3.30 3.85 -13.35
N LYS A 67 4.23 3.19 -12.65
CA LYS A 67 4.70 1.83 -12.99
C LYS A 67 3.68 0.73 -12.66
N TYR A 68 2.70 1.02 -11.82
CA TYR A 68 1.70 0.07 -11.31
C TYR A 68 0.29 0.30 -11.88
N MET A 69 0.13 1.27 -12.78
CA MET A 69 -1.18 1.69 -13.29
C MET A 69 -1.24 1.56 -14.80
N SER A 70 -2.40 1.17 -15.31
CA SER A 70 -2.74 1.27 -16.72
C SER A 70 -3.62 2.51 -16.92
N LEU A 71 -3.29 3.34 -17.92
CA LEU A 71 -4.13 4.48 -18.26
C LEU A 71 -5.46 3.97 -18.81
N LEU A 72 -6.56 4.38 -18.18
CA LEU A 72 -7.89 4.14 -18.71
C LEU A 72 -8.17 5.13 -19.85
N PRO A 73 -8.93 4.71 -20.89
CA PRO A 73 -9.32 5.58 -22.01
C PRO A 73 -10.19 6.77 -21.58
#